data_AF-A0A951PBF3-F1
#
_entry.id   AF-A0A951PBF3-F1
#
_cell.length_a   1.000
_cell.length_b   1.000
_cell.length_c   1.000
_cell.angle_alpha   90.00
_cell.angle_beta   90.00
_cell.angle_gamma   90.00
#
_symmetry.space_group_name_H-M   'P 1'
#
loop_
_entity.id
_entity.type
_entity.pdbx_description
1 polymer ?
#
loop_
_entity_poly.entity_id
_entity_poly.type
_entity_poly.pdbx_seq_one_letter_code
_entity_poly.pdbx_strand_id
1 'polypeptide(L)'
;MSQQPGQNGNGNGNGRSNGRGQSNGHSSRESYPLLEVRRPIQTPVLRRSSSLLPLIALCVALALGTAGFIGLFMGSSFQSSEPTRPIPKAEAFRWSVNRAMSAAELTQSAQSIQEWQQVSDWWQEAVELMQKVPRSDPRYEVAVAKISEYQTNLRYAQKRSQEASSQPMTGDLWGIGSRRAAVLKLQGQPTGTERYDSLCKEILQYGKSQVELANGLVVRYSDTDRNLKASATELPIPTAQAGVWDVGSLKETVFEIQGTPTRVLRYDYSDQETLHYGNSTVELINGRVTGYDNQTRNLKVQMQPILTPQDSRSPVWTTDSHREDLLRVQGTPTQVVLNPSACAETLYYDNSSVSLKNGFIAGYDNLDRNLKVKVK
;
A
#
# COMPACT_ATOMS: atom_id res chain seq x y z
N MET A 1 25.90 63.21 21.78
CA MET A 1 26.85 64.23 21.28
C MET A 1 27.36 63.79 19.93
N SER A 2 27.26 64.69 18.95
CA SER A 2 28.06 64.75 17.72
C SER A 2 27.64 63.98 16.46
N GLN A 3 27.05 64.75 15.54
CA GLN A 3 27.46 65.00 14.14
C GLN A 3 27.15 63.96 13.02
N GLN A 4 26.26 64.39 12.12
CA GLN A 4 26.18 64.15 10.66
C GLN A 4 27.36 64.87 9.91
N PRO A 5 27.46 64.90 8.55
CA PRO A 5 27.27 63.90 7.48
C PRO A 5 28.37 64.00 6.36
N GLY A 6 28.26 63.20 5.28
CA GLY A 6 28.88 63.47 3.96
C GLY A 6 29.02 62.17 3.13
N GLN A 7 28.97 62.11 1.80
CA GLN A 7 28.73 63.05 0.70
C GLN A 7 28.37 62.21 -0.57
N ASN A 8 27.58 62.82 -1.46
CA ASN A 8 27.58 62.79 -2.95
C ASN A 8 27.99 61.55 -3.77
N GLY A 9 27.16 61.28 -4.79
CA GLY A 9 27.54 60.51 -5.99
C GLY A 9 26.39 60.40 -7.01
N ASN A 10 26.29 61.39 -7.90
CA ASN A 10 25.29 61.55 -8.96
C ASN A 10 25.71 60.79 -10.24
N GLY A 11 24.77 60.23 -11.02
CA GLY A 11 25.07 59.55 -12.29
C GLY A 11 23.81 59.13 -13.07
N ASN A 12 23.36 60.04 -13.94
CA ASN A 12 22.17 59.98 -14.78
C ASN A 12 22.49 59.40 -16.18
N GLY A 13 21.55 58.69 -16.82
CA GLY A 13 21.72 58.15 -18.17
C GLY A 13 20.40 57.64 -18.77
N ASN A 14 19.71 58.51 -19.49
CA ASN A 14 18.38 58.35 -20.08
C ASN A 14 18.49 58.01 -21.58
N GLY A 15 17.59 57.18 -22.13
CA GLY A 15 17.53 56.91 -23.57
C GLY A 15 16.22 56.26 -24.01
N ARG A 16 15.30 57.09 -24.54
CA ARG A 16 14.02 56.73 -25.19
C ARG A 16 14.10 57.10 -26.67
N SER A 17 13.50 56.31 -27.56
CA SER A 17 12.90 56.83 -28.81
C SER A 17 11.82 55.90 -29.38
N ASN A 18 10.65 56.48 -29.64
CA ASN A 18 9.50 55.95 -30.37
C ASN A 18 9.66 56.14 -31.89
N GLY A 19 8.95 55.34 -32.69
CA GLY A 19 8.65 55.63 -34.09
C GLY A 19 7.40 54.88 -34.57
N ARG A 20 6.36 55.63 -34.98
CA ARG A 20 5.07 55.18 -35.52
C ARG A 20 4.89 55.90 -36.87
N GLY A 21 4.32 55.23 -37.87
CA GLY A 21 3.93 55.85 -39.16
C GLY A 21 3.00 54.92 -39.96
N GLN A 22 1.88 55.47 -40.45
CA GLN A 22 0.72 54.81 -41.07
C GLN A 22 0.56 55.11 -42.58
N SER A 23 -0.41 54.42 -43.19
CA SER A 23 -1.28 54.77 -44.35
C SER A 23 -0.85 54.20 -45.72
N ASN A 24 -1.70 53.86 -46.70
CA ASN A 24 -3.16 53.63 -46.86
C ASN A 24 -3.40 53.07 -48.29
N GLY A 25 -4.56 52.42 -48.55
CA GLY A 25 -5.15 52.21 -49.90
C GLY A 25 -5.72 50.80 -50.14
N HIS A 26 -6.99 50.49 -49.84
CA HIS A 26 -8.24 50.63 -50.64
C HIS A 26 -8.25 49.99 -52.05
N SER A 27 -9.01 48.90 -52.23
CA SER A 27 -10.06 48.80 -53.27
C SER A 27 -11.01 47.63 -53.02
N SER A 28 -12.29 47.92 -53.21
CA SER A 28 -13.49 47.16 -52.86
C SER A 28 -13.94 46.21 -53.97
N ARG A 29 -14.69 45.16 -53.63
CA ARG A 29 -15.89 44.73 -54.39
C ARG A 29 -16.72 43.74 -53.58
N GLU A 30 -17.85 44.24 -53.07
CA GLU A 30 -19.03 43.45 -52.73
C GLU A 30 -19.79 43.11 -54.02
N SER A 31 -20.31 41.88 -54.11
CA SER A 31 -21.52 41.56 -54.87
C SER A 31 -22.16 40.29 -54.29
N TYR A 32 -23.41 40.42 -53.82
CA TYR A 32 -24.36 39.34 -53.49
C TYR A 32 -25.43 39.28 -54.61
N PRO A 33 -26.45 38.41 -54.55
CA PRO A 33 -26.48 36.94 -54.47
C PRO A 33 -27.31 36.33 -55.65
N LEU A 34 -27.29 35.00 -55.84
CA LEU A 34 -28.37 34.28 -56.53
C LEU A 34 -28.80 33.04 -55.72
N LEU A 35 -30.08 33.05 -55.33
CA LEU A 35 -30.94 31.90 -55.00
C LEU A 35 -30.93 30.91 -56.17
N GLU A 36 -31.13 29.60 -56.12
CA GLU A 36 -31.66 28.62 -55.16
C GLU A 36 -31.13 27.24 -55.68
N VAL A 37 -30.99 26.16 -54.90
CA VAL A 37 -31.99 25.09 -54.76
C VAL A 37 -31.49 24.13 -53.65
N ARG A 38 -32.39 23.73 -52.74
CA ARG A 38 -32.11 22.84 -51.61
C ARG A 38 -32.19 21.33 -51.96
N ARG A 39 -31.37 20.58 -51.20
CA ARG A 39 -31.47 19.19 -50.65
C ARG A 39 -30.69 18.07 -51.40
N PRO A 40 -30.28 16.97 -50.71
CA PRO A 40 -30.33 16.63 -49.28
C PRO A 40 -28.96 16.28 -48.64
N ILE A 41 -28.98 16.15 -47.32
CA ILE A 41 -27.88 15.88 -46.38
C ILE A 41 -27.21 14.51 -46.67
N GLN A 42 -25.88 14.48 -46.75
CA GLN A 42 -25.07 13.28 -46.51
C GLN A 42 -23.94 13.61 -45.53
N THR A 43 -23.87 12.85 -44.46
CA THR A 43 -22.89 12.96 -43.38
C THR A 43 -21.50 12.49 -43.85
N PRO A 44 -20.41 13.15 -43.44
CA PRO A 44 -19.06 12.64 -43.69
C PRO A 44 -18.70 11.51 -42.71
N VAL A 45 -18.25 10.40 -43.29
CA VAL A 45 -17.78 9.18 -42.64
C VAL A 45 -16.53 9.46 -41.80
N LEU A 46 -16.59 9.12 -40.51
CA LEU A 46 -15.46 9.17 -39.56
C LEU A 46 -14.40 8.14 -39.94
N ARG A 47 -13.19 8.64 -40.25
CA ARG A 47 -11.97 7.85 -40.50
C ARG A 47 -11.44 7.36 -39.15
N ARG A 48 -11.72 6.10 -38.82
CA ARG A 48 -11.34 5.43 -37.57
C ARG A 48 -9.83 5.19 -37.55
N SER A 49 -9.14 5.77 -36.57
CA SER A 49 -7.75 5.48 -36.23
C SER A 49 -7.63 4.07 -35.63
N SER A 50 -6.63 3.32 -36.07
CA SER A 50 -6.33 1.96 -35.62
C SER A 50 -5.53 2.00 -34.31
N SER A 51 -6.20 1.97 -33.16
CA SER A 51 -5.58 1.66 -31.87
C SER A 51 -5.77 0.18 -31.56
N LEU A 52 -4.67 -0.57 -31.52
CA LEU A 52 -4.64 -1.97 -31.07
C LEU A 52 -4.57 -2.00 -29.54
N LEU A 53 -5.73 -2.22 -28.91
CA LEU A 53 -5.84 -2.75 -27.55
C LEU A 53 -6.49 -4.14 -27.66
N PRO A 54 -5.88 -5.22 -27.15
CA PRO A 54 -6.61 -6.47 -27.00
C PRO A 54 -7.50 -6.39 -25.76
N LEU A 55 -8.81 -6.32 -26.00
CA LEU A 55 -9.88 -6.63 -25.06
C LEU A 55 -9.69 -8.08 -24.55
N ILE A 56 -9.53 -8.25 -23.24
CA ILE A 56 -9.91 -9.51 -22.58
C ILE A 56 -11.15 -9.19 -21.76
N ALA A 57 -12.30 -9.47 -22.36
CA ALA A 57 -13.57 -9.62 -21.68
C ALA A 57 -14.11 -11.01 -21.99
N LEU A 58 -14.90 -11.52 -21.03
CA LEU A 58 -15.84 -12.64 -21.13
C LEU A 58 -15.36 -13.97 -20.51
N CYS A 59 -15.86 -14.25 -19.30
CA CYS A 59 -16.76 -15.38 -19.06
C CYS A 59 -17.48 -15.20 -17.70
N VAL A 60 -18.72 -14.70 -17.76
CA VAL A 60 -19.72 -14.89 -16.70
C VAL A 60 -20.60 -16.06 -17.13
N ALA A 61 -20.78 -17.06 -16.25
CA ALA A 61 -21.98 -17.88 -16.24
C ALA A 61 -22.22 -18.45 -14.82
N LEU A 62 -23.44 -18.20 -14.35
CA LEU A 62 -24.06 -18.52 -13.07
C LEU A 62 -24.49 -19.99 -12.97
N ALA A 63 -24.58 -20.53 -11.75
CA ALA A 63 -25.73 -21.34 -11.30
C ALA A 63 -25.81 -21.43 -9.77
N LEU A 64 -27.04 -21.25 -9.28
CA LEU A 64 -27.52 -21.11 -7.91
C LEU A 64 -27.74 -22.45 -7.21
N GLY A 65 -27.79 -22.46 -5.87
CA GLY A 65 -28.39 -23.56 -5.09
C GLY A 65 -28.20 -23.45 -3.58
N THR A 66 -29.28 -23.10 -2.87
CA THR A 66 -29.43 -22.77 -1.44
C THR A 66 -29.54 -23.98 -0.49
N ALA A 67 -29.04 -23.83 0.76
CA ALA A 67 -29.62 -24.27 2.05
C ALA A 67 -28.52 -24.10 3.12
N GLY A 68 -28.66 -23.43 4.26
CA GLY A 68 -29.80 -23.38 5.17
C GLY A 68 -29.71 -24.52 6.19
N PHE A 69 -28.82 -24.42 7.19
CA PHE A 69 -29.00 -25.17 8.46
C PHE A 69 -28.22 -24.54 9.62
N ILE A 70 -28.97 -23.96 10.56
CA ILE A 70 -28.54 -23.61 11.91
C ILE A 70 -28.60 -24.91 12.72
N GLY A 71 -27.49 -25.28 13.37
CA GLY A 71 -27.43 -26.43 14.27
C GLY A 71 -26.48 -26.18 15.43
N LEU A 72 -27.04 -25.90 16.60
CA LEU A 72 -26.41 -25.98 17.91
C LEU A 72 -25.72 -27.34 18.09
N PHE A 73 -24.41 -27.35 18.36
CA PHE A 73 -23.74 -28.49 19.00
C PHE A 73 -22.76 -27.99 20.07
N MET A 74 -23.08 -28.30 21.33
CA MET A 74 -22.18 -28.21 22.48
C MET A 74 -21.07 -29.27 22.37
N GLY A 75 -19.85 -28.87 22.77
CA GLY A 75 -18.86 -29.69 23.46
C GLY A 75 -18.46 -31.03 22.85
N SER A 76 -17.33 -31.05 22.14
CA SER A 76 -16.42 -32.21 22.09
C SER A 76 -15.02 -31.74 21.69
N SER A 77 -14.04 -32.10 22.49
CA SER A 77 -12.61 -31.89 22.25
C SER A 77 -12.18 -32.59 20.96
N PHE A 78 -11.99 -31.85 19.87
CA PHE A 78 -11.32 -32.39 18.68
C PHE A 78 -9.83 -32.12 18.75
N GLN A 79 -9.13 -33.06 19.39
CA GLN A 79 -7.72 -33.29 19.12
C GLN A 79 -7.64 -34.02 17.77
N SER A 80 -7.46 -33.29 16.68
CA SER A 80 -7.12 -33.85 15.37
C SER A 80 -5.73 -33.39 14.96
N SER A 81 -4.72 -34.17 15.35
CA SER A 81 -3.43 -34.18 14.66
C SER A 81 -3.62 -34.95 13.36
N GLU A 82 -3.81 -34.25 12.24
CA GLU A 82 -3.73 -34.87 10.91
C GLU A 82 -2.40 -34.47 10.25
N PRO A 83 -1.59 -35.43 9.78
CA PRO A 83 -0.35 -35.14 9.05
C PRO A 83 -0.66 -34.51 7.70
N THR A 84 0.20 -33.62 7.23
CA THR A 84 0.12 -32.89 5.94
C THR A 84 -0.14 -33.84 4.78
N ARG A 85 -1.41 -33.97 4.36
CA ARG A 85 -1.79 -34.77 3.19
C ARG A 85 -1.40 -34.02 1.91
N PRO A 86 -0.71 -34.66 0.95
CA PRO A 86 -0.45 -34.04 -0.35
C PRO A 86 -1.76 -33.76 -1.09
N ILE A 87 -1.82 -32.62 -1.78
CA ILE A 87 -2.99 -32.15 -2.54
C ILE A 87 -3.47 -33.27 -3.48
N PRO A 88 -4.75 -33.69 -3.42
CA PRO A 88 -5.27 -34.69 -4.33
C PRO A 88 -5.11 -34.23 -5.78
N LYS A 89 -4.51 -35.06 -6.64
CA LYS A 89 -4.27 -34.74 -8.07
C LYS A 89 -5.54 -34.30 -8.82
N ALA A 90 -6.72 -34.72 -8.37
CA ALA A 90 -8.03 -34.34 -8.92
C ALA A 90 -8.39 -32.85 -8.71
N GLU A 91 -7.76 -32.17 -7.74
CA GLU A 91 -8.04 -30.76 -7.44
C GLU A 91 -7.06 -29.79 -8.11
N ALA A 92 -5.94 -30.27 -8.65
CA ALA A 92 -4.86 -29.44 -9.20
C ALA A 92 -5.37 -28.42 -10.25
N PHE A 93 -6.31 -28.84 -11.10
CA PHE A 93 -6.94 -27.94 -12.08
C PHE A 93 -7.69 -26.78 -11.41
N ARG A 94 -8.52 -27.06 -10.40
CA ARG A 94 -9.32 -26.05 -9.69
C ARG A 94 -8.41 -25.05 -8.97
N TRP A 95 -7.42 -25.55 -8.24
CA TRP A 95 -6.45 -24.72 -7.53
C TRP A 95 -5.65 -23.83 -8.48
N SER A 96 -5.26 -24.36 -9.64
CA SER A 96 -4.56 -23.58 -10.66
C SER A 96 -5.41 -22.41 -11.19
N VAL A 97 -6.68 -22.66 -11.52
CA VAL A 97 -7.60 -21.62 -12.02
C VAL A 97 -7.84 -20.54 -10.98
N ASN A 98 -8.06 -20.90 -9.71
CA ASN A 98 -8.21 -19.93 -8.62
C ASN A 98 -6.96 -19.05 -8.49
N ARG A 99 -5.77 -19.67 -8.53
CA ARG A 99 -4.50 -18.94 -8.42
C ARG A 99 -4.28 -17.98 -9.60
N ALA A 100 -4.57 -18.43 -10.82
CA ALA A 100 -4.53 -17.59 -12.02
C ALA A 100 -5.51 -16.41 -11.95
N MET A 101 -6.69 -16.61 -11.34
CA MET A 101 -7.68 -15.56 -11.15
C MET A 101 -7.16 -14.47 -10.20
N SER A 102 -6.62 -14.85 -9.04
CA SER A 102 -6.00 -13.91 -8.11
C SER A 102 -4.83 -13.14 -8.75
N ALA A 103 -4.00 -13.82 -9.56
CA ALA A 103 -2.93 -13.19 -10.32
C ALA A 103 -3.45 -12.16 -11.32
N ALA A 104 -4.50 -12.49 -12.07
CA ALA A 104 -5.12 -11.58 -13.04
C ALA A 104 -5.78 -10.38 -12.37
N GLU A 105 -6.42 -10.56 -11.22
CA GLU A 105 -7.04 -9.48 -10.44
C GLU A 105 -5.99 -8.50 -9.91
N LEU A 106 -4.96 -8.99 -9.23
CA LEU A 106 -3.88 -8.14 -8.70
C LEU A 106 -3.11 -7.44 -9.84
N THR A 107 -2.97 -8.08 -11.01
CA THR A 107 -2.36 -7.46 -12.21
C THR A 107 -3.04 -6.14 -12.59
N GLN A 108 -4.34 -5.98 -12.35
CA GLN A 108 -5.08 -4.76 -12.72
C GLN A 108 -4.72 -3.55 -11.85
N SER A 109 -4.32 -3.77 -10.60
CA SER A 109 -4.03 -2.72 -9.63
C SER A 109 -2.57 -2.66 -9.21
N ALA A 110 -1.74 -3.64 -9.59
CA ALA A 110 -0.34 -3.73 -9.19
C ALA A 110 0.47 -2.52 -9.66
N GLN A 111 1.13 -1.86 -8.71
CA GLN A 111 1.98 -0.71 -8.91
C GLN A 111 3.37 -0.92 -8.30
N SER A 112 3.49 -1.70 -7.22
CA SER A 112 4.77 -1.96 -6.54
C SER A 112 5.50 -3.18 -7.10
N ILE A 113 6.83 -3.24 -6.89
CA ILE A 113 7.64 -4.44 -7.24
C ILE A 113 7.04 -5.69 -6.59
N GLN A 114 6.63 -5.60 -5.32
CA GLN A 114 6.13 -6.74 -4.59
C GLN A 114 4.77 -7.19 -5.09
N GLU A 115 3.88 -6.28 -5.46
CA GLU A 115 2.62 -6.66 -6.13
C GLU A 115 2.91 -7.35 -7.46
N TRP A 116 3.86 -6.85 -8.25
CA TRP A 116 4.29 -7.50 -9.49
C TRP A 116 5.00 -8.84 -9.27
N GLN A 117 5.76 -8.99 -8.18
CA GLN A 117 6.37 -10.24 -7.77
C GLN A 117 5.31 -11.24 -7.29
N GLN A 118 4.31 -10.79 -6.54
CA GLN A 118 3.20 -11.62 -6.08
C GLN A 118 2.34 -12.11 -7.24
N VAL A 119 2.07 -11.24 -8.22
CA VAL A 119 1.45 -11.62 -9.50
C VAL A 119 2.31 -12.68 -10.21
N SER A 120 3.63 -12.48 -10.27
CA SER A 120 4.56 -13.46 -10.86
C SER A 120 4.49 -14.81 -10.13
N ASP A 121 4.57 -14.81 -8.80
CA ASP A 121 4.56 -16.04 -7.99
C ASP A 121 3.23 -16.78 -8.13
N TRP A 122 2.11 -16.06 -8.19
CA TRP A 122 0.80 -16.67 -8.43
C TRP A 122 0.67 -17.24 -9.84
N TRP A 123 1.18 -16.56 -10.87
CA TRP A 123 1.24 -17.16 -12.21
C TRP A 123 2.13 -18.39 -12.24
N GLN A 124 3.27 -18.38 -11.55
CA GLN A 124 4.18 -19.52 -11.45
C GLN A 124 3.51 -20.72 -10.77
N GLU A 125 2.85 -20.50 -9.62
CA GLU A 125 2.13 -21.56 -8.91
C GLU A 125 0.96 -22.11 -9.74
N ALA A 126 0.24 -21.25 -10.47
CA ALA A 126 -0.82 -21.67 -11.39
C ALA A 126 -0.26 -22.58 -12.50
N VAL A 127 0.90 -22.25 -13.08
CA VAL A 127 1.60 -23.09 -14.07
C VAL A 127 1.95 -24.46 -13.48
N GLU A 128 2.57 -24.49 -12.30
CA GLU A 128 2.97 -25.75 -11.64
C GLU A 128 1.77 -26.64 -11.30
N LEU A 129 0.65 -26.04 -10.90
CA LEU A 129 -0.58 -26.77 -10.63
C LEU A 129 -1.22 -27.33 -11.91
N MET A 130 -1.22 -26.58 -13.02
CA MET A 130 -1.69 -27.13 -14.32
C MET A 130 -0.82 -28.31 -14.79
N GLN A 131 0.50 -28.25 -14.56
CA GLN A 131 1.41 -29.35 -14.91
C GLN A 131 1.14 -30.65 -14.11
N LYS A 132 0.53 -30.55 -12.93
CA LYS A 132 0.19 -31.70 -12.06
C LYS A 132 -1.14 -32.37 -12.42
N VAL A 133 -1.92 -31.81 -13.35
CA VAL A 133 -3.19 -32.40 -13.80
C VAL A 133 -2.92 -33.72 -14.56
N PRO A 134 -3.50 -34.86 -14.14
CA PRO A 134 -3.21 -36.15 -14.77
C PRO A 134 -3.91 -36.27 -16.13
N ARG A 135 -3.32 -37.06 -17.04
CA ARG A 135 -3.89 -37.34 -18.39
C ARG A 135 -5.29 -37.98 -18.36
N SER A 136 -5.64 -38.62 -17.25
CA SER A 136 -6.97 -39.20 -17.03
C SER A 136 -8.02 -38.18 -16.58
N ASP A 137 -7.63 -36.94 -16.23
CA ASP A 137 -8.58 -35.89 -15.89
C ASP A 137 -9.26 -35.38 -17.18
N PRO A 138 -10.61 -35.27 -17.22
CA PRO A 138 -11.33 -34.78 -18.40
C PRO A 138 -10.93 -33.36 -18.83
N ARG A 139 -10.26 -32.59 -17.98
CA ARG A 139 -9.79 -31.22 -18.24
C ARG A 139 -8.32 -31.15 -18.62
N TYR A 140 -7.66 -32.29 -18.84
CA TYR A 140 -6.23 -32.34 -19.16
C TYR A 140 -5.86 -31.48 -20.38
N GLU A 141 -6.61 -31.61 -21.48
CA GLU A 141 -6.38 -30.82 -22.69
C GLU A 141 -6.50 -29.30 -22.44
N VAL A 142 -7.47 -28.90 -21.61
CA VAL A 142 -7.65 -27.49 -21.20
C VAL A 142 -6.49 -27.02 -20.33
N ALA A 143 -6.01 -27.88 -19.42
CA ALA A 143 -4.86 -27.57 -18.56
C ALA A 143 -3.60 -27.32 -19.39
N VAL A 144 -3.32 -28.21 -20.37
CA VAL A 144 -2.17 -28.08 -21.28
C VAL A 144 -2.26 -26.79 -22.09
N ALA A 145 -3.44 -26.43 -22.61
CA ALA A 145 -3.65 -25.18 -23.32
C ALA A 145 -3.39 -23.94 -22.43
N LYS A 146 -3.87 -23.96 -21.17
CA LYS A 146 -3.74 -22.84 -20.24
C LYS A 146 -2.32 -22.57 -19.75
N ILE A 147 -1.44 -23.58 -19.73
CA ILE A 147 -0.04 -23.40 -19.32
C ILE A 147 0.65 -22.32 -20.17
N SER A 148 0.42 -22.29 -21.49
CA SER A 148 1.06 -21.32 -22.38
C SER A 148 0.62 -19.87 -22.09
N GLU A 149 -0.66 -19.68 -21.78
CA GLU A 149 -1.23 -18.39 -21.38
C GLU A 149 -0.64 -17.92 -20.04
N TYR A 150 -0.60 -18.81 -19.04
CA TYR A 150 -0.10 -18.47 -17.71
C TYR A 150 1.40 -18.17 -17.72
N GLN A 151 2.19 -18.88 -18.53
CA GLN A 151 3.61 -18.56 -18.76
C GLN A 151 3.82 -17.20 -19.43
N THR A 152 2.86 -16.75 -20.24
CA THR A 152 2.90 -15.42 -20.85
C THR A 152 2.61 -14.33 -19.82
N ASN A 153 1.60 -14.55 -18.98
CA ASN A 153 1.26 -13.62 -17.90
C ASN A 153 2.34 -13.56 -16.81
N LEU A 154 2.97 -14.71 -16.51
CA LEU A 154 4.15 -14.79 -15.64
C LEU A 154 5.28 -13.89 -16.16
N ARG A 155 5.66 -14.04 -17.44
CA ARG A 155 6.72 -13.21 -18.04
C ARG A 155 6.38 -11.73 -18.02
N TYR A 156 5.11 -11.38 -18.24
CA TYR A 156 4.65 -10.01 -18.11
C TYR A 156 4.86 -9.47 -16.69
N ALA A 157 4.43 -10.22 -15.68
CA ALA A 157 4.59 -9.85 -14.28
C ALA A 157 6.07 -9.73 -13.87
N GLN A 158 6.92 -10.68 -14.31
CA GLN A 158 8.37 -10.64 -14.10
C GLN A 158 9.01 -9.40 -14.73
N LYS A 159 8.60 -9.03 -15.96
CA LYS A 159 9.08 -7.81 -16.62
C LYS A 159 8.67 -6.55 -15.85
N ARG A 160 7.43 -6.49 -15.38
CA ARG A 160 6.92 -5.36 -14.58
C ARG A 160 7.64 -5.24 -13.23
N SER A 161 7.94 -6.37 -12.59
CA SER A 161 8.79 -6.44 -11.39
C SER A 161 10.20 -5.90 -11.67
N GLN A 162 10.82 -6.30 -12.79
CA GLN A 162 12.13 -5.81 -13.21
C GLN A 162 12.15 -4.30 -13.51
N GLU A 163 11.15 -3.79 -14.24
CA GLU A 163 10.98 -2.36 -14.50
C GLU A 163 10.86 -1.57 -13.19
N ALA A 164 10.08 -2.08 -12.24
CA ALA A 164 9.92 -1.47 -10.93
C ALA A 164 11.22 -1.58 -10.08
N SER A 165 12.03 -2.63 -10.24
CA SER A 165 13.33 -2.82 -9.54
C SER A 165 14.49 -1.94 -10.03
N SER A 166 14.34 -1.30 -11.19
CA SER A 166 15.38 -0.47 -11.81
C SER A 166 15.43 0.98 -11.31
N GLN A 167 14.64 1.33 -10.29
CA GLN A 167 14.61 2.66 -9.67
C GLN A 167 15.57 2.72 -8.45
N PRO A 168 16.31 3.82 -8.26
CA PRO A 168 17.34 3.90 -7.22
C PRO A 168 16.74 3.91 -5.79
N MET A 169 17.14 2.95 -4.97
CA MET A 169 16.85 2.89 -3.53
C MET A 169 17.81 3.82 -2.76
N THR A 170 17.35 5.00 -2.36
CA THR A 170 18.06 5.87 -1.41
C THR A 170 17.27 6.01 -0.12
N GLY A 171 17.95 5.87 1.03
CA GLY A 171 17.40 5.87 2.40
C GLY A 171 16.74 7.15 2.90
N ASP A 172 16.33 8.04 1.99
CA ASP A 172 15.63 9.31 2.26
C ASP A 172 14.16 9.31 1.78
N LEU A 173 13.64 8.15 1.38
CA LEU A 173 12.28 8.01 0.86
C LEU A 173 11.40 7.23 1.86
N TRP A 174 10.11 7.58 1.93
CA TRP A 174 9.09 6.81 2.66
C TRP A 174 8.26 5.98 1.67
N GLY A 175 7.56 4.95 2.13
CA GLY A 175 6.70 4.12 1.28
C GLY A 175 5.41 3.67 1.95
N ILE A 176 4.62 2.83 1.26
CA ILE A 176 3.47 2.15 1.88
C ILE A 176 3.92 1.40 3.14
N GLY A 177 3.05 1.34 4.15
CA GLY A 177 3.33 0.78 5.48
C GLY A 177 4.23 1.64 6.36
N SER A 178 4.79 2.75 5.85
CA SER A 178 5.56 3.67 6.69
C SER A 178 4.67 4.29 7.75
N ARG A 179 5.20 4.44 8.97
CA ARG A 179 4.53 5.21 10.03
C ARG A 179 4.44 6.69 9.65
N ARG A 180 3.40 7.36 10.13
CA ARG A 180 3.22 8.82 10.00
C ARG A 180 4.48 9.62 10.33
N ALA A 181 5.18 9.24 11.41
CA ALA A 181 6.42 9.89 11.82
C ALA A 181 7.53 9.82 10.74
N ALA A 182 7.62 8.71 10.00
CA ALA A 182 8.56 8.58 8.89
C ALA A 182 8.24 9.57 7.77
N VAL A 183 6.96 9.71 7.42
CA VAL A 183 6.51 10.69 6.42
C VAL A 183 6.89 12.10 6.87
N LEU A 184 6.55 12.48 8.09
CA LEU A 184 6.89 13.82 8.59
C LEU A 184 8.40 14.09 8.67
N LYS A 185 9.18 13.09 9.07
CA LYS A 185 10.64 13.21 9.17
C LYS A 185 11.29 13.38 7.80
N LEU A 186 10.86 12.61 6.80
CA LEU A 186 11.50 12.58 5.48
C LEU A 186 10.92 13.63 4.54
N GLN A 187 9.59 13.75 4.49
CA GLN A 187 8.85 14.69 3.65
C GLN A 187 8.83 16.10 4.23
N GLY A 188 8.72 16.23 5.55
CA GLY A 188 8.42 17.48 6.24
C GLY A 188 6.93 17.65 6.57
N GLN A 189 6.59 18.83 7.09
CA GLN A 189 5.22 19.14 7.49
C GLN A 189 4.29 19.29 6.28
N PRO A 190 3.09 18.70 6.32
CA PRO A 190 2.12 18.85 5.23
C PRO A 190 1.57 20.27 5.16
N THR A 191 1.15 20.68 3.96
CA THR A 191 0.43 21.94 3.74
C THR A 191 -0.99 21.92 4.28
N GLY A 192 -1.56 20.72 4.49
CA GLY A 192 -2.89 20.52 5.05
C GLY A 192 -3.06 19.11 5.61
N THR A 193 -3.99 18.93 6.54
CA THR A 193 -4.33 17.62 7.08
C THR A 193 -5.84 17.49 7.22
N GLU A 194 -6.39 16.46 6.60
CA GLU A 194 -7.80 16.09 6.71
C GLU A 194 -7.92 14.77 7.47
N ARG A 195 -8.96 14.64 8.30
CA ARG A 195 -9.14 13.48 9.15
C ARG A 195 -10.58 13.03 9.18
N TYR A 196 -10.78 11.74 8.98
CA TYR A 196 -12.06 11.05 8.93
C TYR A 196 -12.05 9.94 9.98
N ASP A 197 -12.40 10.30 11.21
CA ASP A 197 -12.28 9.39 12.37
C ASP A 197 -13.08 8.09 12.23
N SER A 198 -14.25 8.13 11.58
CA SER A 198 -15.10 6.96 11.35
C SER A 198 -14.59 6.03 10.25
N LEU A 199 -13.65 6.49 9.42
CA LEU A 199 -13.03 5.72 8.33
C LEU A 199 -11.58 5.33 8.65
N CYS A 200 -11.13 5.62 9.87
CA CYS A 200 -9.76 5.44 10.32
C CYS A 200 -8.72 6.14 9.46
N LYS A 201 -9.13 7.19 8.75
CA LYS A 201 -8.41 7.77 7.62
C LYS A 201 -7.88 9.16 7.96
N GLU A 202 -6.60 9.38 7.68
CA GLU A 202 -5.95 10.69 7.70
C GLU A 202 -5.35 10.97 6.31
N ILE A 203 -5.50 12.18 5.79
CA ILE A 203 -4.88 12.61 4.53
C ILE A 203 -3.93 13.76 4.82
N LEU A 204 -2.64 13.57 4.52
CA LEU A 204 -1.63 14.61 4.53
C LEU A 204 -1.50 15.19 3.13
N GLN A 205 -1.70 16.50 3.01
CA GLN A 205 -1.61 17.22 1.74
C GLN A 205 -0.25 17.90 1.61
N TYR A 206 0.34 17.81 0.42
CA TYR A 206 1.57 18.51 0.05
C TYR A 206 1.31 19.18 -1.30
N GLY A 207 0.74 20.39 -1.28
CA GLY A 207 0.19 20.98 -2.50
C GLY A 207 -1.00 20.17 -3.00
N LYS A 208 -0.93 19.66 -4.24
CA LYS A 208 -1.93 18.76 -4.85
C LYS A 208 -1.58 17.28 -4.69
N SER A 209 -0.40 16.97 -4.15
CA SER A 209 -0.04 15.61 -3.77
C SER A 209 -0.65 15.26 -2.42
N GLN A 210 -0.96 13.98 -2.22
CA GLN A 210 -1.66 13.49 -1.03
C GLN A 210 -1.05 12.19 -0.54
N VAL A 211 -1.00 12.02 0.78
CA VAL A 211 -0.62 10.78 1.46
C VAL A 211 -1.78 10.37 2.36
N GLU A 212 -2.34 9.20 2.12
CA GLU A 212 -3.43 8.64 2.90
C GLU A 212 -2.88 7.63 3.90
N LEU A 213 -3.26 7.81 5.15
CA LEU A 213 -2.93 6.94 6.26
C LEU A 213 -4.19 6.27 6.80
N ALA A 214 -4.07 4.99 7.14
CA ALA A 214 -5.04 4.28 7.94
C ALA A 214 -4.39 3.88 9.27
N ASN A 215 -4.99 4.25 10.39
CA ASN A 215 -4.44 3.99 11.74
C ASN A 215 -2.97 4.44 11.90
N GLY A 216 -2.58 5.55 11.26
CA GLY A 216 -1.23 6.11 11.34
C GLY A 216 -0.16 5.42 10.47
N LEU A 217 -0.56 4.47 9.61
CA LEU A 217 0.30 3.83 8.60
C LEU A 217 -0.09 4.31 7.21
N VAL A 218 0.88 4.59 6.35
CA VAL A 218 0.64 4.96 4.95
C VAL A 218 0.02 3.77 4.21
N VAL A 219 -1.18 3.96 3.67
CA VAL A 219 -1.87 2.95 2.87
C VAL A 219 -1.93 3.30 1.39
N ARG A 220 -1.82 4.60 1.05
CA ARG A 220 -1.85 5.09 -0.32
C ARG A 220 -1.22 6.47 -0.43
N TYR A 221 -0.76 6.85 -1.63
CA TYR A 221 -0.41 8.23 -1.95
C TYR A 221 -0.70 8.57 -3.41
N SER A 222 -0.73 9.86 -3.72
CA SER A 222 -0.81 10.41 -5.08
C SER A 222 0.19 11.55 -5.19
N ASP A 223 1.16 11.44 -6.10
CA ASP A 223 2.22 12.43 -6.29
C ASP A 223 1.98 13.32 -7.51
N THR A 224 0.87 14.05 -7.49
CA THR A 224 0.42 14.89 -8.61
C THR A 224 1.43 15.99 -8.95
N ASP A 225 2.04 16.58 -7.94
CA ASP A 225 3.00 17.69 -8.09
C ASP A 225 4.45 17.21 -8.20
N ARG A 226 4.71 15.89 -8.17
CA ARG A 226 6.07 15.30 -8.16
C ARG A 226 6.95 15.85 -7.03
N ASN A 227 6.35 16.06 -5.87
CA ASN A 227 6.97 16.67 -4.71
C ASN A 227 7.08 15.71 -3.51
N LEU A 228 6.51 14.52 -3.62
CA LEU A 228 6.63 13.50 -2.59
C LEU A 228 8.00 12.80 -2.71
N LYS A 229 8.69 12.69 -1.58
CA LYS A 229 9.80 11.76 -1.34
C LYS A 229 9.27 10.35 -1.07
N ALA A 230 8.24 9.97 -1.83
CA ALA A 230 7.70 8.64 -1.80
C ALA A 230 8.60 7.76 -2.67
N SER A 231 8.98 6.61 -2.15
CA SER A 231 9.62 5.61 -2.97
C SER A 231 8.56 4.98 -3.87
N ALA A 232 8.78 5.05 -5.19
CA ALA A 232 7.99 4.33 -6.18
C ALA A 232 8.20 2.80 -6.09
N THR A 233 9.17 2.38 -5.29
CA THR A 233 9.51 1.01 -4.93
C THR A 233 9.28 0.81 -3.44
N GLU A 234 8.78 -0.34 -3.00
CA GLU A 234 8.79 -0.65 -1.56
C GLU A 234 10.23 -0.70 -1.04
N LEU A 235 10.59 0.22 -0.15
CA LEU A 235 11.85 0.12 0.57
C LEU A 235 11.71 -0.93 1.68
N PRO A 236 12.71 -1.80 1.88
CA PRO A 236 12.81 -2.53 3.14
C PRO A 236 12.84 -1.49 4.27
N ILE A 237 11.98 -1.64 5.27
CA ILE A 237 11.94 -0.76 6.44
C ILE A 237 13.37 -0.72 7.04
N PRO A 238 13.91 0.43 7.48
CA PRO A 238 15.28 0.54 7.99
C PRO A 238 15.70 -0.46 9.08
N THR A 239 14.73 -1.13 9.71
CA THR A 239 14.90 -2.21 10.69
C THR A 239 15.31 -3.55 10.07
N ALA A 240 14.96 -3.84 8.82
CA ALA A 240 15.26 -5.11 8.17
C ALA A 240 16.78 -5.37 8.06
N GLN A 241 17.57 -4.31 7.89
CA GLN A 241 19.04 -4.39 7.84
C GLN A 241 19.68 -4.76 9.19
N ALA A 242 18.95 -4.68 10.30
CA ALA A 242 19.42 -5.01 11.64
C ALA A 242 19.02 -6.44 12.09
N GLY A 243 18.46 -7.26 11.20
CA GLY A 243 18.05 -8.63 11.54
C GLY A 243 16.82 -8.68 12.45
N VAL A 244 16.01 -7.61 12.46
CA VAL A 244 14.73 -7.51 13.17
C VAL A 244 13.66 -6.97 12.22
N TRP A 245 12.41 -7.36 12.45
CA TRP A 245 11.26 -6.80 11.73
C TRP A 245 10.39 -5.94 12.66
N ASP A 246 9.57 -5.07 12.07
CA ASP A 246 8.66 -4.14 12.77
C ASP A 246 7.23 -4.25 12.20
N VAL A 247 6.23 -3.69 12.88
CA VAL A 247 4.90 -3.45 12.31
C VAL A 247 5.03 -2.58 11.05
N GLY A 248 4.30 -2.97 10.01
CA GLY A 248 4.42 -2.45 8.65
C GLY A 248 5.38 -3.26 7.78
N SER A 249 6.25 -4.11 8.35
CA SER A 249 7.21 -4.91 7.58
C SER A 249 6.49 -5.86 6.63
N LEU A 250 7.19 -6.21 5.56
CA LEU A 250 6.69 -7.17 4.58
C LEU A 250 6.77 -8.59 5.15
N LYS A 251 5.88 -9.45 4.68
CA LYS A 251 5.90 -10.88 4.96
C LYS A 251 7.26 -11.52 4.62
N GLU A 252 7.85 -11.13 3.50
CA GLU A 252 9.14 -11.61 3.01
C GLU A 252 10.24 -11.22 3.98
N THR A 253 10.23 -9.98 4.49
CA THR A 253 11.13 -9.55 5.56
C THR A 253 10.98 -10.41 6.82
N VAL A 254 9.74 -10.76 7.19
CA VAL A 254 9.52 -11.69 8.31
C VAL A 254 10.13 -13.06 7.99
N PHE A 255 9.94 -13.62 6.79
CA PHE A 255 10.52 -14.91 6.42
C PHE A 255 12.05 -14.91 6.34
N GLU A 256 12.65 -13.84 5.81
CA GLU A 256 14.11 -13.68 5.74
C GLU A 256 14.73 -13.64 7.15
N ILE A 257 14.09 -12.91 8.07
CA ILE A 257 14.63 -12.66 9.41
C ILE A 257 14.27 -13.79 10.38
N GLN A 258 13.01 -14.19 10.39
CA GLN A 258 12.45 -15.15 11.34
C GLN A 258 12.61 -16.59 10.87
N GLY A 259 12.64 -16.83 9.55
CA GLY A 259 12.62 -18.16 8.94
C GLY A 259 11.21 -18.66 8.64
N THR A 260 11.08 -19.96 8.39
CA THR A 260 9.81 -20.58 8.02
C THR A 260 8.87 -20.70 9.24
N PRO A 261 7.61 -20.22 9.14
CA PRO A 261 6.62 -20.40 10.21
C PRO A 261 6.24 -21.86 10.40
N THR A 262 5.89 -22.23 11.64
CA THR A 262 5.39 -23.57 11.98
C THR A 262 4.00 -23.83 11.39
N ARG A 263 3.21 -22.78 11.18
CA ARG A 263 1.88 -22.84 10.55
C ARG A 263 1.54 -21.50 9.93
N VAL A 264 0.81 -21.52 8.82
CA VAL A 264 0.21 -20.31 8.21
C VAL A 264 -1.29 -20.50 8.12
N LEU A 265 -2.06 -19.56 8.66
CA LEU A 265 -3.49 -19.45 8.43
C LEU A 265 -3.74 -18.34 7.40
N ARG A 266 -4.62 -18.59 6.44
CA ARG A 266 -5.00 -17.64 5.40
C ARG A 266 -6.51 -17.47 5.39
N TYR A 267 -6.95 -16.23 5.24
CA TYR A 267 -8.34 -15.86 5.14
C TYR A 267 -8.55 -15.21 3.77
N ASP A 268 -8.99 -16.04 2.80
CA ASP A 268 -9.03 -15.69 1.38
C ASP A 268 -9.95 -14.48 1.07
N TYR A 269 -10.85 -14.11 1.97
CA TYR A 269 -11.79 -13.00 1.79
C TYR A 269 -11.29 -11.64 2.31
N SER A 270 -10.24 -11.61 3.13
CA SER A 270 -9.81 -10.40 3.84
C SER A 270 -8.34 -10.05 3.64
N ASP A 271 -7.65 -10.74 2.74
CA ASP A 271 -6.19 -10.64 2.54
C ASP A 271 -5.40 -10.75 3.85
N GLN A 272 -5.99 -11.47 4.82
CA GLN A 272 -5.43 -11.67 6.15
C GLN A 272 -4.66 -12.98 6.20
N GLU A 273 -3.50 -12.91 6.82
CA GLU A 273 -2.71 -14.09 7.15
C GLU A 273 -2.26 -14.05 8.61
N THR A 274 -2.12 -15.23 9.21
CA THR A 274 -1.49 -15.39 10.52
C THR A 274 -0.37 -16.39 10.41
N LEU A 275 0.85 -15.93 10.65
CA LEU A 275 2.05 -16.77 10.70
C LEU A 275 2.28 -17.19 12.14
N HIS A 276 2.36 -18.49 12.38
CA HIS A 276 2.70 -19.04 13.69
C HIS A 276 4.18 -19.41 13.75
N TYR A 277 4.82 -19.05 14.86
CA TYR A 277 6.16 -19.49 15.22
C TYR A 277 6.05 -20.12 16.62
N GLY A 278 5.62 -21.37 16.68
CA GLY A 278 5.22 -21.99 17.95
C GLY A 278 3.96 -21.33 18.50
N ASN A 279 4.03 -20.79 19.72
CA ASN A 279 2.90 -20.11 20.37
C ASN A 279 2.84 -18.60 20.08
N SER A 280 3.86 -18.05 19.40
CA SER A 280 3.84 -16.66 18.95
C SER A 280 3.27 -16.53 17.55
N THR A 281 2.64 -15.39 17.29
CA THR A 281 1.96 -15.10 16.01
C THR A 281 2.40 -13.77 15.41
N VAL A 282 2.31 -13.71 14.09
CA VAL A 282 2.44 -12.47 13.31
C VAL A 282 1.20 -12.36 12.45
N GLU A 283 0.44 -11.28 12.61
CA GLU A 283 -0.76 -11.01 11.82
C GLU A 283 -0.41 -10.08 10.66
N LEU A 284 -0.89 -10.43 9.47
CA LEU A 284 -0.70 -9.66 8.26
C LEU A 284 -2.03 -9.30 7.60
N ILE A 285 -2.05 -8.12 6.98
CA ILE A 285 -3.10 -7.68 6.05
C ILE A 285 -2.39 -7.20 4.80
N ASN A 286 -2.80 -7.67 3.62
CA ASN A 286 -2.17 -7.32 2.35
C ASN A 286 -0.65 -7.57 2.35
N GLY A 287 -0.21 -8.70 2.91
CA GLY A 287 1.20 -9.07 2.97
C GLY A 287 2.07 -8.24 3.93
N ARG A 288 1.47 -7.41 4.79
CA ARG A 288 2.18 -6.54 5.74
C ARG A 288 1.83 -6.84 7.18
N VAL A 289 2.83 -6.82 8.05
CA VAL A 289 2.66 -7.00 9.49
C VAL A 289 1.78 -5.89 10.05
N THR A 290 0.63 -6.25 10.59
CA THR A 290 -0.30 -5.32 11.26
C THR A 290 -0.37 -5.54 12.77
N GLY A 291 0.06 -6.71 13.22
CA GLY A 291 0.06 -7.12 14.62
C GLY A 291 1.02 -8.27 14.84
N TYR A 292 1.27 -8.55 16.10
CA TYR A 292 1.94 -9.78 16.51
C TYR A 292 1.63 -10.09 17.98
N ASP A 293 1.81 -11.35 18.36
CA ASP A 293 1.86 -11.80 19.74
C ASP A 293 3.18 -12.54 20.01
N ASN A 294 4.05 -11.96 20.82
CA ASN A 294 5.36 -12.53 21.18
C ASN A 294 5.35 -13.27 22.53
N GLN A 295 4.26 -14.00 22.83
CA GLN A 295 4.11 -14.86 24.02
C GLN A 295 5.36 -15.65 24.42
N THR A 296 6.01 -16.33 23.48
CA THR A 296 7.19 -17.16 23.74
C THR A 296 8.53 -16.44 23.58
N ARG A 297 8.52 -15.11 23.37
CA ARG A 297 9.71 -14.26 23.18
C ARG A 297 10.68 -14.78 22.11
N ASN A 298 10.16 -15.46 21.10
CA ASN A 298 10.91 -16.05 20.00
C ASN A 298 10.83 -15.24 18.70
N LEU A 299 9.96 -14.22 18.62
CA LEU A 299 9.90 -13.31 17.48
C LEU A 299 11.06 -12.32 17.51
N LYS A 300 11.77 -12.17 16.39
CA LYS A 300 12.80 -11.14 16.16
C LYS A 300 12.17 -9.79 15.81
N VAL A 301 11.22 -9.36 16.63
CA VAL A 301 10.50 -8.10 16.45
C VAL A 301 11.12 -6.97 17.26
N GLN A 302 11.25 -5.80 16.65
CA GLN A 302 11.65 -4.59 17.35
C GLN A 302 10.97 -3.35 16.77
N MET A 303 10.14 -2.71 17.58
CA MET A 303 9.52 -1.44 17.24
C MET A 303 10.45 -0.28 17.62
N GLN A 304 11.25 0.19 16.65
CA GLN A 304 12.21 1.27 16.90
C GLN A 304 11.53 2.65 16.78
N PRO A 305 11.70 3.57 17.74
CA PRO A 305 11.08 4.89 17.64
C PRO A 305 11.73 5.73 16.54
N ILE A 306 10.91 6.42 15.74
CA ILE A 306 11.36 7.36 14.71
C ILE A 306 11.38 8.75 15.32
N LEU A 307 12.51 9.10 15.92
CA LEU A 307 12.63 10.36 16.65
C LEU A 307 12.85 11.56 15.72
N THR A 308 12.16 12.65 16.03
CA THR A 308 12.33 13.99 15.47
C THR A 308 12.87 14.95 16.55
N PRO A 309 13.48 16.09 16.18
CA PRO A 309 13.93 17.08 17.16
C PRO A 309 12.81 17.67 18.04
N GLN A 310 11.55 17.55 17.62
CA GLN A 310 10.38 18.02 18.37
C GLN A 310 9.93 17.06 19.47
N ASP A 311 10.42 15.82 19.46
CA ASP A 311 9.99 14.81 20.41
C ASP A 311 10.51 15.08 21.82
N SER A 312 9.69 14.77 22.81
CA SER A 312 10.01 15.00 24.20
C SER A 312 11.23 14.18 24.63
N ARG A 313 12.09 14.71 25.49
CA ARG A 313 13.17 13.92 26.14
C ARG A 313 12.79 13.41 27.52
N SER A 314 11.51 13.52 27.87
CA SER A 314 10.97 13.05 29.14
C SER A 314 11.23 11.54 29.31
N PRO A 315 11.64 11.09 30.51
CA PRO A 315 11.78 9.66 30.83
C PRO A 315 10.43 8.95 31.02
N VAL A 316 9.32 9.70 30.96
CA VAL A 316 7.94 9.24 31.08
C VAL A 316 7.10 9.76 29.92
N TRP A 317 6.06 9.02 29.55
CA TRP A 317 5.07 9.44 28.56
C TRP A 317 3.75 9.83 29.24
N THR A 318 2.91 10.57 28.50
CA THR A 318 1.55 10.99 28.90
C THR A 318 0.56 10.69 27.77
N THR A 319 -0.74 10.83 28.02
CA THR A 319 -1.78 10.64 26.97
C THR A 319 -1.65 11.61 25.80
N ASP A 320 -0.96 12.73 25.97
CA ASP A 320 -0.70 13.70 24.89
C ASP A 320 0.60 13.41 24.13
N SER A 321 1.37 12.42 24.59
CA SER A 321 2.61 12.03 23.93
C SER A 321 2.34 11.34 22.60
N HIS A 322 3.27 11.43 21.66
CA HIS A 322 3.17 10.68 20.42
C HIS A 322 3.53 9.21 20.62
N ARG A 323 3.11 8.35 19.68
CA ARG A 323 3.50 6.94 19.64
C ARG A 323 5.02 6.75 19.75
N GLU A 324 5.79 7.62 19.10
CA GLU A 324 7.25 7.53 19.10
C GLU A 324 7.87 7.84 20.48
N ASP A 325 7.28 8.76 21.24
CA ASP A 325 7.66 9.00 22.63
C ASP A 325 7.38 7.78 23.51
N LEU A 326 6.20 7.17 23.34
CA LEU A 326 5.83 5.94 24.03
C LEU A 326 6.81 4.81 23.73
N LEU A 327 7.11 4.53 22.46
CA LEU A 327 8.04 3.48 22.06
C LEU A 327 9.47 3.75 22.55
N ARG A 328 9.93 5.00 22.56
CA ARG A 328 11.24 5.37 23.12
C ARG A 328 11.31 5.09 24.62
N VAL A 329 10.27 5.46 25.37
CA VAL A 329 10.25 5.35 26.82
C VAL A 329 10.01 3.91 27.27
N GLN A 330 9.05 3.24 26.65
CA GLN A 330 8.54 1.94 27.08
C GLN A 330 9.22 0.77 26.37
N GLY A 331 9.69 0.97 25.13
CA GLY A 331 10.34 -0.06 24.32
C GLY A 331 9.38 -0.80 23.41
N THR A 332 9.79 -1.99 22.95
CA THR A 332 8.98 -2.84 22.06
C THR A 332 7.87 -3.55 22.85
N PRO A 333 6.60 -3.40 22.43
CA PRO A 333 5.48 -4.12 23.03
C PRO A 333 5.66 -5.65 22.95
N THR A 334 5.12 -6.38 23.91
CA THR A 334 5.06 -7.85 23.86
C THR A 334 4.02 -8.33 22.84
N GLN A 335 2.98 -7.54 22.61
CA GLN A 335 1.92 -7.82 21.65
C GLN A 335 1.36 -6.52 21.08
N VAL A 336 0.99 -6.55 19.80
CA VAL A 336 0.30 -5.46 19.11
C VAL A 336 -0.95 -6.03 18.47
N VAL A 337 -2.11 -5.51 18.86
CA VAL A 337 -3.41 -5.91 18.33
C VAL A 337 -4.00 -4.75 17.55
N LEU A 338 -4.29 -4.96 16.27
CA LEU A 338 -5.01 -4.01 15.42
C LEU A 338 -6.49 -4.38 15.35
N ASN A 339 -7.37 -3.41 15.60
CA ASN A 339 -8.80 -3.48 15.30
C ASN A 339 -9.15 -2.41 14.26
N PRO A 340 -9.12 -2.77 12.96
CA PRO A 340 -9.40 -1.83 11.88
C PRO A 340 -10.81 -1.22 11.98
N SER A 341 -11.80 -1.99 12.43
CA SER A 341 -13.20 -1.52 12.51
C SER A 341 -13.44 -0.45 13.58
N ALA A 342 -12.63 -0.45 14.64
CA ALA A 342 -12.71 0.51 15.73
C ALA A 342 -11.69 1.67 15.58
N CYS A 343 -10.90 1.64 14.51
CA CYS A 343 -9.74 2.51 14.34
C CYS A 343 -8.78 2.47 15.53
N ALA A 344 -8.67 1.29 16.14
CA ALA A 344 -8.01 1.11 17.41
C ALA A 344 -6.83 0.16 17.24
N GLU A 345 -5.78 0.45 17.99
CA GLU A 345 -4.61 -0.40 18.11
C GLU A 345 -4.26 -0.48 19.59
N THR A 346 -3.95 -1.66 20.09
CA THR A 346 -3.57 -1.83 21.49
C THR A 346 -2.16 -2.41 21.55
N LEU A 347 -1.28 -1.69 22.25
CA LEU A 347 0.08 -2.11 22.54
C LEU A 347 0.12 -2.70 23.94
N TYR A 348 0.46 -3.98 24.05
CA TYR A 348 0.58 -4.66 25.33
C TYR A 348 2.03 -4.70 25.78
N TYR A 349 2.23 -4.49 27.07
CA TYR A 349 3.48 -4.67 27.78
C TYR A 349 3.17 -5.63 28.92
N ASP A 350 3.28 -6.92 28.64
CA ASP A 350 2.75 -7.99 29.49
C ASP A 350 1.23 -7.78 29.72
N ASN A 351 0.73 -7.68 30.96
CA ASN A 351 -0.71 -7.46 31.21
C ASN A 351 -1.13 -5.98 31.18
N SER A 352 -0.18 -5.04 31.12
CA SER A 352 -0.50 -3.64 30.93
C SER A 352 -0.72 -3.34 29.45
N SER A 353 -1.54 -2.35 29.13
CA SER A 353 -1.84 -1.98 27.76
C SER A 353 -1.91 -0.47 27.56
N VAL A 354 -1.58 -0.03 26.34
CA VAL A 354 -1.80 1.34 25.86
C VAL A 354 -2.66 1.25 24.62
N SER A 355 -3.81 1.90 24.66
CA SER A 355 -4.74 1.96 23.54
C SER A 355 -4.50 3.20 22.72
N LEU A 356 -4.38 3.04 21.41
CA LEU A 356 -4.30 4.09 20.42
C LEU A 356 -5.59 4.13 19.61
N LYS A 357 -6.04 5.34 19.26
CA LYS A 357 -7.14 5.58 18.35
C LYS A 357 -6.66 6.49 17.22
N ASN A 358 -6.82 6.04 15.97
CA ASN A 358 -6.29 6.74 14.79
C ASN A 358 -4.80 7.05 14.89
N GLY A 359 -4.01 6.18 15.54
CA GLY A 359 -2.57 6.36 15.74
C GLY A 359 -2.16 7.30 16.89
N PHE A 360 -3.11 7.80 17.69
CA PHE A 360 -2.86 8.65 18.85
C PHE A 360 -3.18 7.92 20.14
N ILE A 361 -2.43 8.18 21.22
CA ILE A 361 -2.68 7.58 22.53
C ILE A 361 -4.07 8.03 23.01
N ALA A 362 -4.95 7.07 23.25
CA ALA A 362 -6.32 7.29 23.70
C ALA A 362 -6.52 6.94 25.17
N GLY A 363 -5.71 6.03 25.71
CA GLY A 363 -5.79 5.61 27.10
C GLY A 363 -4.83 4.48 27.40
N TYR A 364 -4.81 4.03 28.65
CA TYR A 364 -3.97 2.93 29.09
C TYR A 364 -4.58 2.20 30.28
N ASP A 365 -4.13 0.96 30.48
CA ASP A 365 -4.34 0.17 31.69
C ASP A 365 -2.97 -0.30 32.20
N ASN A 366 -2.68 -0.07 33.47
CA ASN A 366 -1.36 -0.33 34.07
C ASN A 366 -1.42 -1.42 35.13
N LEU A 367 -2.03 -2.56 34.79
CA LEU A 367 -2.25 -3.69 35.70
C LEU A 367 -0.96 -4.18 36.36
N ASP A 368 0.13 -4.32 35.60
CA ASP A 368 1.42 -4.80 36.10
C ASP A 368 2.29 -3.68 36.70
N ARG A 369 1.81 -2.42 36.69
CA ARG A 369 2.57 -1.23 37.13
C ARG A 369 3.92 -1.07 36.41
N ASN A 370 4.03 -1.58 35.20
CA ASN A 370 5.25 -1.56 34.38
C ASN A 370 5.24 -0.42 33.34
N LEU A 371 4.14 0.34 33.19
CA LEU A 371 4.09 1.49 32.29
C LEU A 371 4.78 2.71 32.92
N LYS A 372 5.73 3.30 32.20
CA LYS A 372 6.41 4.56 32.57
C LYS A 372 5.55 5.79 32.21
N VAL A 373 4.31 5.80 32.70
CA VAL A 373 3.31 6.84 32.43
C VAL A 373 3.27 7.85 33.58
N LYS A 374 3.12 9.13 33.23
CA LYS A 374 2.80 10.19 34.19
C LYS A 374 1.37 10.66 33.99
N VAL A 375 0.55 10.50 35.02
CA VAL A 375 -0.78 11.12 35.09
C VAL A 375 -0.58 12.63 35.18
N LYS A 376 -1.32 13.37 34.36
CA LYS A 376 -1.30 14.84 34.40
C LYS A 376 -1.92 15.37 35.69
#